data_AF-A0AAW8L6N3-F1
#
_entry.id   AF-A0AAW8L6N3-F1
#
_cell.length_a   1.000
_cell.length_b   1.000
_cell.length_c   1.000
_cell.angle_alpha   90.00
_cell.angle_beta   90.00
_cell.angle_gamma   90.00
#
_symmetry.space_group_name_H-M   'P 1'
#
loop_
_entity.id
_entity.type
_entity.pdbx_description
1 polymer ?
#
loop_
_entity_poly.entity_id
_entity_poly.type
_entity_poly.pdbx_seq_one_letter_code
_entity_poly.pdbx_strand_id
1 'polypeptide(L)'
;EETSQRIAPFAGAIAKVDFTTKTGYAVYINSKTADGNSLPFGAQVFNQKDEAVGIVAQGSMIYLRTPLAQDSLYVKWGDESNERCSVEYNISNQLQNKQQSMVMTEAVCK
;
A
#
# COMPACT_ATOMS: atom_id res chain seq x y z
N GLU A 1 -0.82 -8.58 7.83
CA GLU A 1 -1.26 -7.88 9.05
C GLU A 1 -2.29 -8.77 9.72
N GLU A 2 -2.20 -8.95 11.04
CA GLU A 2 -3.10 -9.85 11.79
C GLU A 2 -4.17 -9.03 12.51
N THR A 3 -5.44 -9.30 12.23
CA THR A 3 -6.59 -8.66 12.90
C THR A 3 -7.18 -9.52 14.01
N SER A 4 -6.64 -10.71 14.22
CA SER A 4 -7.06 -11.63 15.27
C SER A 4 -5.86 -12.35 15.87
N GLN A 5 -5.89 -12.57 17.17
CA GLN A 5 -4.94 -13.45 17.85
C GLN A 5 -5.71 -14.32 18.86
N ARG A 6 -5.37 -15.61 18.89
CA ARG A 6 -5.97 -16.58 19.80
C ARG A 6 -4.96 -16.89 20.91
N ILE A 7 -5.35 -16.69 22.16
CA ILE A 7 -4.53 -16.94 23.35
C ILE A 7 -5.24 -17.88 24.34
N ALA A 8 -4.48 -18.53 25.22
CA ALA A 8 -5.01 -19.42 26.26
C ALA A 8 -4.29 -19.15 27.61
N PRO A 9 -4.77 -18.18 28.42
CA PRO A 9 -4.17 -17.86 29.71
C PRO A 9 -4.58 -18.84 30.82
N PHE A 10 -3.74 -18.96 31.85
CA PHE A 10 -4.05 -19.73 33.07
C PHE A 10 -5.14 -19.06 33.92
N ALA A 11 -5.76 -19.83 34.83
CA ALA A 11 -6.73 -19.30 35.78
C ALA A 11 -6.13 -18.17 36.64
N GLY A 12 -6.79 -17.02 36.68
CA GLY A 12 -6.35 -15.83 37.41
C GLY A 12 -5.32 -14.95 36.69
N ALA A 13 -4.90 -15.30 35.47
CA ALA A 13 -3.95 -14.49 34.70
C ALA A 13 -4.64 -13.33 33.96
N ILE A 14 -3.92 -12.22 33.80
CA ILE A 14 -4.28 -11.10 32.91
C ILE A 14 -3.37 -11.18 31.69
N ALA A 15 -3.95 -11.23 30.49
CA ALA A 15 -3.21 -11.31 29.24
C ALA A 15 -3.33 -10.02 28.43
N LYS A 16 -2.19 -9.47 28.00
CA LYS A 16 -2.08 -8.35 27.06
C LYS A 16 -1.81 -8.92 25.67
N VAL A 17 -2.56 -8.47 24.67
CA VAL A 17 -2.37 -8.85 23.25
C VAL A 17 -2.03 -7.58 22.49
N ASP A 18 -0.90 -7.59 21.79
CA ASP A 18 -0.41 -6.45 21.02
C ASP A 18 -0.80 -6.59 19.55
N PHE A 19 -1.56 -5.61 19.05
CA PHE A 19 -1.92 -5.46 17.64
C PHE A 19 -1.20 -4.26 17.06
N THR A 20 -0.29 -4.50 16.12
CA THR A 20 0.41 -3.41 15.41
C THR A 20 -0.58 -2.68 14.52
N THR A 21 -0.83 -1.40 14.80
CA THR A 21 -1.67 -0.53 13.97
C THR A 21 -0.81 0.27 13.00
N LYS A 22 -1.19 0.28 11.72
CA LYS A 22 -0.62 1.22 10.74
C LYS A 22 -1.53 2.43 10.63
N THR A 23 -1.03 3.61 11.02
CA THR A 23 -1.69 4.89 10.80
C THR A 23 -1.27 5.48 9.47
N GLY A 24 -2.19 6.17 8.79
CA GLY A 24 -1.91 6.83 7.51
C GLY A 24 -3.12 6.86 6.60
N TYR A 25 -2.93 7.47 5.44
CA TYR A 25 -3.91 7.55 4.37
C TYR A 25 -4.00 6.18 3.67
N ALA A 26 -5.22 5.67 3.51
CA ALA A 26 -5.49 4.54 2.62
C ALA A 26 -5.61 5.07 1.20
N VAL A 27 -4.66 4.70 0.33
CA VAL A 27 -4.56 5.22 -1.03
C VAL A 27 -4.73 4.08 -2.02
N TYR A 28 -5.57 4.31 -3.00
CA TYR A 28 -5.78 3.46 -4.17
C TYR A 28 -5.29 4.21 -5.40
N ILE A 29 -4.35 3.62 -6.13
CA ILE A 29 -3.76 4.21 -7.33
C ILE A 29 -4.07 3.28 -8.50
N ASN A 30 -4.92 3.70 -9.42
CA ASN A 30 -5.05 3.00 -10.70
C ASN A 30 -3.78 3.31 -11.50
N SER A 31 -2.99 2.28 -11.79
CA SER A 31 -1.70 2.47 -12.45
C SER A 31 -1.44 1.38 -13.47
N LYS A 32 -1.03 1.79 -14.67
CA LYS A 32 -0.61 0.93 -15.77
C LYS A 32 0.82 1.28 -16.18
N THR A 33 1.50 0.38 -16.87
CA THR A 33 2.82 0.72 -17.43
C THR A 33 2.70 1.84 -18.47
N ALA A 34 3.82 2.49 -18.80
CA ALA A 34 3.86 3.51 -19.87
C ALA A 34 3.29 2.99 -21.21
N ASP A 35 3.45 1.68 -21.48
CA ASP A 35 2.91 1.00 -22.67
C ASP A 35 1.42 0.62 -22.53
N GLY A 36 0.78 0.96 -21.41
CA GLY A 36 -0.63 0.65 -21.13
C GLY A 36 -0.88 -0.77 -20.61
N ASN A 37 0.17 -1.55 -20.33
CA ASN A 37 0.03 -2.91 -19.78
C ASN A 37 -0.42 -2.87 -18.32
N SER A 38 -1.10 -3.93 -17.90
CA SER A 38 -1.53 -4.08 -16.51
C SER A 38 -0.37 -4.51 -15.63
N LEU A 39 -0.34 -3.99 -14.41
CA LEU A 39 0.56 -4.44 -13.36
C LEU A 39 0.14 -5.84 -12.90
N PRO A 40 1.09 -6.75 -12.63
CA PRO A 40 0.77 -8.09 -12.15
C PRO A 40 0.05 -8.07 -10.80
N PHE A 41 -1.00 -8.88 -10.67
CA PHE A 41 -1.67 -9.08 -9.39
C PHE A 41 -0.71 -9.67 -8.35
N GLY A 42 -0.71 -9.10 -7.14
CA GLY A 42 0.17 -9.52 -6.07
C GLY A 42 1.57 -8.89 -6.10
N ALA A 43 1.90 -8.07 -7.11
CA ALA A 43 3.17 -7.35 -7.14
C ALA A 43 3.32 -6.46 -5.90
N GLN A 44 4.52 -6.45 -5.34
CA GLN A 44 4.79 -5.76 -4.08
C GLN A 44 5.19 -4.32 -4.34
N VAL A 45 4.70 -3.41 -3.49
CA VAL A 45 4.94 -1.98 -3.62
C VAL A 45 5.81 -1.51 -2.48
N PHE A 46 6.92 -0.87 -2.83
CA PHE A 46 7.94 -0.38 -1.93
C PHE A 46 7.99 1.15 -1.95
N ASN A 47 8.35 1.76 -0.84
CA ASN A 47 8.66 3.19 -0.79
C ASN A 47 10.14 3.46 -1.11
N GLN A 48 10.56 4.73 -1.04
CA GLN A 48 11.95 5.13 -1.26
C GLN A 48 12.95 4.53 -0.25
N LYS A 49 12.48 4.01 0.89
CA LYS A 49 13.30 3.34 1.90
C LYS A 49 13.37 1.83 1.70
N ASP A 50 12.85 1.33 0.58
CA ASP A 50 12.73 -0.10 0.24
C ASP A 50 11.86 -0.88 1.26
N GLU A 51 10.94 -0.20 1.94
CA GLU A 51 9.97 -0.82 2.83
C GLU A 51 8.72 -1.23 2.04
N ALA A 52 8.24 -2.46 2.24
CA ALA A 52 6.98 -2.90 1.65
C ALA A 52 5.78 -2.16 2.28
N VAL A 53 5.14 -1.30 1.49
CA VAL A 53 4.04 -0.41 1.92
C VAL A 53 2.69 -0.73 1.28
N GLY A 54 2.68 -1.58 0.26
CA GLY A 54 1.46 -1.90 -0.47
C GLY A 54 1.56 -3.11 -1.39
N ILE A 55 0.48 -3.33 -2.13
CA ILE A 55 0.32 -4.45 -3.06
C ILE A 55 -0.50 -4.01 -4.28
N VAL A 56 -0.22 -4.61 -5.43
CA VAL A 56 -1.09 -4.51 -6.61
C VAL A 56 -2.25 -5.50 -6.48
N ALA A 57 -3.46 -4.97 -6.38
CA ALA A 57 -4.71 -5.69 -6.42
C ALA A 57 -5.22 -5.85 -7.86
N GLN A 58 -6.38 -6.50 -7.99
CA GLN A 58 -7.00 -6.77 -9.29
C GLN A 58 -7.30 -5.46 -10.05
N GLY A 59 -7.22 -5.52 -11.38
CA GLY A 59 -7.49 -4.36 -12.23
C GLY A 59 -6.36 -3.32 -12.25
N SER A 60 -5.12 -3.71 -11.97
CA SER A 60 -3.96 -2.81 -11.99
C SER A 60 -4.07 -1.70 -10.93
N MET A 61 -4.62 -2.05 -9.77
CA MET A 61 -4.91 -1.12 -8.68
C MET A 61 -3.89 -1.30 -7.56
N ILE A 62 -3.04 -0.31 -7.32
CA ILE A 62 -2.14 -0.31 -6.16
C ILE A 62 -2.92 0.11 -4.93
N TYR A 63 -2.87 -0.70 -3.88
CA TYR A 63 -3.31 -0.32 -2.54
C TYR A 63 -2.10 -0.11 -1.63
N LEU A 64 -2.04 1.03 -0.96
CA LEU A 64 -1.05 1.29 0.08
C LEU A 64 -1.63 2.05 1.27
N ARG A 65 -0.94 1.95 2.40
CA ARG A 65 -1.24 2.76 3.59
C ARG A 65 0.02 3.51 4.01
N THR A 66 -0.05 4.84 4.01
CA THR A 66 1.13 5.71 4.11
C THR A 66 0.84 6.97 4.92
N PRO A 67 1.77 7.45 5.77
CA PRO A 67 1.63 8.75 6.42
C PRO A 67 1.93 9.93 5.47
N LEU A 68 2.44 9.67 4.26
CA LEU A 68 2.89 10.68 3.33
C LEU A 68 1.80 11.03 2.31
N ALA A 69 1.52 12.32 2.15
CA ALA A 69 0.57 12.82 1.14
C ALA A 69 1.14 12.77 -0.29
N GLN A 70 2.45 12.59 -0.43
CA GLN A 70 3.13 12.41 -1.71
C GLN A 70 4.41 11.60 -1.48
N ASP A 71 4.72 10.69 -2.40
CA ASP A 71 5.96 9.90 -2.38
C ASP A 71 6.19 9.23 -3.75
N SER A 72 7.38 8.65 -3.92
CA SER A 72 7.69 7.73 -5.03
C SER A 72 7.64 6.29 -4.55
N LEU A 73 7.01 5.45 -5.35
CA LEU A 73 6.81 4.03 -5.09
C LEU A 73 7.52 3.20 -6.16
N TYR A 74 8.06 2.06 -5.76
CA TYR A 74 8.59 1.04 -6.65
C TYR A 74 7.68 -0.18 -6.61
N VAL A 75 7.11 -0.54 -7.75
CA VAL A 75 6.36 -1.79 -7.92
C VAL A 75 7.34 -2.82 -8.44
N LYS A 76 7.50 -3.95 -7.73
CA LYS A 76 8.38 -5.05 -8.15
C LYS A 76 7.57 -6.35 -8.20
N TRP A 77 7.72 -7.11 -9.29
CA TRP A 77 7.12 -8.45 -9.45
C TRP A 77 8.14 -9.53 -9.81
N GLY A 78 9.41 -9.17 -9.90
CA GLY A 78 10.53 -10.08 -10.08
C GLY A 78 11.85 -9.35 -9.83
N ASP A 79 12.97 -10.03 -10.11
CA ASP A 79 14.32 -9.57 -9.78
C ASP A 79 15.02 -8.89 -10.98
N GLU A 80 14.49 -9.06 -12.20
CA GLU A 80 15.07 -8.46 -13.38
C GLU A 80 14.77 -6.95 -13.47
N SER A 81 15.59 -6.21 -14.22
CA SER A 81 15.45 -4.76 -14.34
C SER A 81 14.16 -4.29 -15.01
N ASN A 82 13.56 -5.14 -15.84
CA ASN A 82 12.27 -4.97 -16.52
C ASN A 82 11.08 -5.47 -15.67
N GLU A 83 11.33 -6.10 -14.53
CA GLU A 83 10.29 -6.63 -13.63
C GLU A 83 9.95 -5.67 -12.48
N ARG A 84 10.19 -4.38 -12.72
CA ARG A 84 9.93 -3.29 -11.81
C ARG A 84 9.56 -2.01 -12.55
N CYS A 85 8.77 -1.17 -11.91
CA CYS A 85 8.47 0.18 -12.39
C CYS A 85 8.26 1.16 -11.24
N SER A 86 8.34 2.45 -11.53
CA SER A 86 8.21 3.53 -10.55
C SER A 86 6.90 4.29 -10.74
N VAL A 87 6.20 4.59 -9.64
CA VAL A 87 4.96 5.36 -9.59
C VAL A 87 5.14 6.54 -8.65
N GLU A 88 4.80 7.74 -9.08
CA GLU A 88 4.72 8.91 -8.21
C GLU A 88 3.26 9.21 -7.90
N TYR A 89 2.95 9.52 -6.65
CA TYR A 89 1.60 9.94 -6.26
C TYR A 89 1.62 11.26 -5.49
N ASN A 90 0.55 12.03 -5.64
CA ASN A 90 0.27 13.20 -4.81
C ASN A 90 -1.23 13.27 -4.52
N ILE A 91 -1.58 13.12 -3.25
CA ILE A 91 -2.96 13.13 -2.77
C ILE A 91 -3.32 14.41 -1.99
N SER A 92 -2.44 15.41 -1.98
CA SER A 92 -2.59 16.62 -1.15
C SER A 92 -3.91 17.35 -1.39
N ASN A 93 -4.42 17.33 -2.63
CA ASN A 93 -5.69 17.96 -2.99
C ASN A 93 -6.89 17.17 -2.45
N GLN A 94 -6.81 15.84 -2.50
CA GLN A 94 -7.85 14.93 -2.05
C GLN A 94 -8.01 14.98 -0.52
N LEU A 95 -6.90 15.16 0.20
CA LEU A 95 -6.89 15.30 1.66
C LEU A 95 -7.61 16.55 2.19
N GLN A 96 -7.84 17.56 1.34
CA GLN A 96 -8.61 18.75 1.73
C GLN A 96 -10.08 18.41 1.98
N ASN A 97 -10.58 17.33 1.37
CA ASN A 97 -11.94 16.85 1.57
C ASN A 97 -11.99 15.86 2.76
N LYS A 98 -12.15 16.41 3.97
CA LYS A 98 -12.11 15.67 5.25
C LYS A 98 -13.12 14.52 5.41
N GLN A 99 -14.06 14.33 4.48
CA GLN A 99 -15.06 13.25 4.53
C GLN A 99 -14.58 11.92 3.92
N GLN A 100 -13.43 11.86 3.26
CA GLN A 100 -12.95 10.64 2.61
C GLN A 100 -11.94 9.90 3.51
N SER A 101 -12.36 8.75 4.04
CA SER A 101 -11.50 7.79 4.75
C SER A 101 -10.55 7.02 3.82
N MET A 102 -10.72 7.18 2.50
CA MET A 102 -10.03 6.45 1.45
C MET A 102 -9.84 7.36 0.24
N VAL A 103 -8.62 7.42 -0.30
CA VAL A 103 -8.26 8.30 -1.41
C VAL A 103 -8.03 7.48 -2.67
N MET A 104 -8.65 7.89 -3.77
CA MET A 104 -8.42 7.32 -5.09
C MET A 104 -7.66 8.31 -5.98
N THR A 105 -6.71 7.82 -6.77
CA THR A 105 -5.94 8.59 -7.73
C THR A 105 -5.47 7.71 -8.88
N GLU A 106 -4.90 8.32 -9.91
CA GLU A 106 -4.37 7.66 -11.10
C GLU A 106 -2.93 8.10 -11.31
N ALA A 107 -2.06 7.17 -11.71
CA ALA A 107 -0.67 7.46 -12.02
C ALA A 107 -0.16 6.46 -13.05
N VAL A 108 0.91 6.81 -13.76
CA VAL A 108 1.55 5.90 -14.73
C VAL A 108 2.79 5.29 -14.09
N CYS A 109 2.95 3.97 -14.25
CA CYS A 109 4.15 3.25 -13.87
C CYS A 109 5.20 3.39 -14.99
N LYS A 110 6.33 4.00 -14.67
CA LYS A 110 7.46 4.23 -15.58
C LYS A 110 8.55 3.21 -15.39
#